data_AF-A0A7X7NFQ0-F1
#
_entry.id   AF-A0A7X7NFQ0-F1
#
_cell.length_a   1.000
_cell.length_b   1.000
_cell.length_c   1.000
_cell.angle_alpha   90.00
_cell.angle_beta   90.00
_cell.angle_gamma   90.00
#
_symmetry.space_group_name_H-M   'P 1'
#
loop_
_entity.id
_entity.type
_entity.pdbx_description
1 polymer ?
#
loop_
_entity_poly.entity_id
_entity_poly.type
_entity_poly.pdbx_seq_one_letter_code
_entity_poly.pdbx_strand_id
1 'polypeptide(L)'
;MIKTAADVVSWRMCVGCGACEYICENRNISLHNITEQGIRPVLGDNCIGCGKCTSVCPGLNNTKHTAGVNHAIAELIPHCGFAVEVWEGYANDKFLRN
;
A
#
# COMPACT_ATOMS: atom_id res chain seq x y z
N MET A 1 -0.67 8.22 11.93
CA MET A 1 -1.98 7.96 11.29
C MET A 1 -1.92 8.55 9.87
N ILE A 2 -2.31 7.77 8.87
CA ILE A 2 -2.15 8.10 7.45
C ILE A 2 -3.35 8.94 7.01
N LYS A 3 -3.13 10.19 6.61
CA LYS A 3 -4.21 11.17 6.34
C LYS A 3 -4.15 11.80 4.95
N THR A 4 -3.02 11.69 4.27
CA THR A 4 -2.76 12.32 2.98
C THR A 4 -2.18 11.33 1.97
N ALA A 5 -2.20 11.69 0.68
CA ALA A 5 -1.51 10.92 -0.34
C ALA A 5 0.01 10.84 -0.10
N ALA A 6 0.62 11.88 0.49
CA ALA A 6 2.02 11.87 0.87
C ALA A 6 2.31 10.84 1.97
N ASP A 7 1.40 10.70 2.96
CA ASP A 7 1.53 9.67 3.99
C ASP A 7 1.47 8.26 3.38
N VAL A 8 0.59 8.03 2.40
CA VAL A 8 0.51 6.73 1.71
C VAL A 8 1.85 6.38 1.03
N VAL A 9 2.51 7.38 0.44
CA VAL A 9 3.83 7.20 -0.18
C VAL A 9 4.91 6.94 0.88
N SER A 10 4.96 7.73 1.95
CA SER A 10 5.99 7.59 2.99
C SER A 10 5.90 6.26 3.72
N TRP A 11 4.68 5.72 3.88
CA TRP A 11 4.41 4.39 4.42
C TRP A 11 4.56 3.25 3.40
N ARG A 12 5.01 3.56 2.17
CA ARG A 12 5.21 2.61 1.07
C ARG A 12 3.99 1.78 0.70
N MET A 13 2.79 2.33 0.88
CA MET A 13 1.53 1.69 0.48
C MET A 13 1.07 2.11 -0.91
N CYS A 14 1.77 3.06 -1.54
CA CYS A 14 1.43 3.51 -2.89
C CYS A 14 1.84 2.45 -3.93
N VAL A 15 0.85 2.01 -4.71
CA VAL A 15 1.03 1.04 -5.80
C VAL A 15 1.10 1.68 -7.19
N GLY A 16 1.15 3.02 -7.29
CA GLY A 16 1.25 3.72 -8.57
C GLY A 16 0.00 3.70 -9.45
N CYS A 17 -1.20 3.51 -8.88
CA CYS A 17 -2.45 3.33 -9.67
C CYS A 17 -3.01 4.59 -10.35
N GLY A 18 -2.61 5.80 -9.94
CA GLY A 18 -3.06 7.07 -10.53
C GLY A 18 -4.45 7.59 -10.13
N ALA A 19 -5.20 6.88 -9.29
CA ALA A 19 -6.52 7.36 -8.84
C ALA A 19 -6.47 8.75 -8.15
N CYS A 20 -5.39 9.03 -7.41
CA CYS A 20 -5.19 10.30 -6.71
C CYS A 20 -4.93 11.48 -7.66
N GLU A 21 -4.22 11.28 -8.77
CA GLU A 21 -3.99 12.28 -9.81
C GLU A 21 -5.30 12.58 -10.54
N TYR A 22 -6.03 11.53 -10.95
CA TYR A 22 -7.30 11.66 -11.68
C TYR A 22 -8.37 12.45 -10.90
N ILE A 23 -8.54 12.17 -9.61
CA ILE A 23 -9.59 12.79 -8.79
C ILE A 23 -9.23 14.20 -8.29
N CYS A 24 -7.98 14.63 -8.45
CA CYS A 24 -7.53 15.92 -7.93
C CYS A 24 -7.98 17.07 -8.83
N GLU A 25 -9.11 17.69 -8.50
CA GLU A 25 -9.69 18.82 -9.25
C GLU A 25 -8.71 20.01 -9.37
N ASN A 26 -7.90 20.25 -8.34
CA ASN A 26 -6.88 21.32 -8.34
C ASN A 26 -5.59 20.93 -9.06
N ARG A 27 -5.50 19.71 -9.61
CA ARG A 27 -4.29 19.17 -10.28
C ARG A 27 -3.03 19.30 -9.43
N ASN A 28 -3.18 19.17 -8.10
CA ASN A 28 -2.07 19.29 -7.16
C ASN A 28 -1.25 17.99 -7.04
N ILE A 29 -1.66 16.94 -7.73
CA ILE A 29 -0.99 15.63 -7.71
C ILE A 29 -0.67 15.28 -9.16
N SER A 30 0.60 14.95 -9.43
CA SER A 30 1.04 14.38 -10.72
C SER A 30 1.78 13.07 -10.49
N LEU A 31 1.63 12.09 -11.40
CA LEU A 31 2.40 10.86 -11.32
C LEU A 31 3.73 10.98 -12.08
N HIS A 32 4.81 10.62 -11.40
CA HIS A 32 6.14 10.55 -11.98
C HIS A 32 6.70 9.15 -11.81
N ASN A 33 7.36 8.63 -12.85
CA ASN A 33 8.14 7.42 -12.72
C ASN A 33 9.51 7.77 -12.14
N ILE A 34 9.73 7.42 -10.88
CA ILE A 34 11.00 7.62 -10.18
C ILE A 34 11.78 6.32 -10.29
N THR A 35 12.94 6.31 -10.95
CA THR A 35 13.69 5.10 -11.33
C THR A 35 13.82 4.06 -10.21
N GLU A 36 14.09 4.49 -8.98
CA GLU A 36 14.30 3.60 -7.83
C GLU A 36 13.02 3.19 -7.10
N GLN A 37 11.90 3.87 -7.36
CA GLN A 37 10.67 3.73 -6.59
C GLN A 37 9.47 3.36 -7.46
N GLY A 38 9.59 3.41 -8.78
CA GLY A 38 8.49 3.28 -9.72
C GLY A 38 7.59 4.52 -9.76
N ILE A 39 6.35 4.33 -10.22
CA ILE A 39 5.39 5.43 -10.38
C ILE A 39 4.89 5.91 -9.01
N ARG A 40 5.13 7.19 -8.71
CA ARG A 40 4.75 7.82 -7.44
C ARG A 40 4.09 9.19 -7.66
N PRO A 41 3.10 9.56 -6.82
CA PRO A 41 2.53 10.89 -6.85
C PRO A 41 3.53 11.91 -6.29
N VAL A 42 3.72 13.00 -7.01
CA VAL A 42 4.39 14.22 -6.56
C VAL A 42 3.30 15.22 -6.21
N LEU A 43 3.38 15.84 -5.03
CA LEU A 43 2.41 16.82 -4.54
C LEU A 43 2.97 18.23 -4.76
N GLY A 44 2.15 19.11 -5.31
CA GLY A 44 2.41 20.56 -5.30
C GLY A 44 1.92 21.23 -4.01
N ASP A 45 2.05 22.55 -3.97
CA ASP A 45 1.74 23.37 -2.78
C ASP A 45 0.29 23.90 -2.73
N ASN A 46 -0.51 23.67 -3.79
CA ASN A 46 -1.87 24.20 -3.94
C ASN A 46 -2.96 23.23 -3.43
N CYS A 47 -2.62 22.37 -2.47
CA CYS A 47 -3.56 21.43 -1.88
C CYS A 47 -4.58 22.18 -0.98
N ILE A 48 -5.87 22.01 -1.27
CA ILE A 48 -6.96 22.58 -0.44
C ILE A 48 -7.48 21.63 0.65
N GLY A 49 -6.87 20.45 0.80
CA GLY A 49 -7.26 19.51 1.86
C GLY A 49 -8.63 18.85 1.68
N CYS A 50 -9.14 18.71 0.44
CA CYS A 50 -10.48 18.15 0.19
C CYS A 50 -10.63 16.65 0.51
N GLY A 51 -9.52 15.91 0.68
CA GLY A 51 -9.53 14.48 1.04
C GLY A 51 -9.97 13.51 -0.08
N LYS A 52 -10.32 13.99 -1.28
CA LYS A 52 -10.76 13.11 -2.39
C LYS A 52 -9.69 12.10 -2.82
N CYS A 53 -8.40 12.47 -2.76
CA CYS A 53 -7.32 11.58 -3.15
C CYS A 53 -7.13 10.39 -2.19
N THR A 54 -7.46 10.55 -0.91
CA THR A 54 -7.38 9.49 0.09
C THR A 54 -8.63 8.61 0.09
N SER A 55 -9.81 9.17 -0.19
CA SER A 55 -11.04 8.39 -0.27
C SER A 55 -11.03 7.36 -1.42
N VAL A 56 -10.34 7.66 -2.51
CA VAL A 56 -10.19 6.75 -3.66
C VAL A 56 -8.93 5.87 -3.58
N CYS A 57 -8.09 6.02 -2.56
CA CYS A 57 -6.79 5.36 -2.52
C CYS A 57 -6.92 3.88 -2.16
N PRO A 58 -6.54 2.94 -3.06
CA PRO A 58 -6.61 1.52 -2.76
C PRO A 58 -5.65 1.10 -1.64
N GLY A 59 -4.51 1.79 -1.49
CA GLY A 59 -3.55 1.53 -0.41
C GLY A 59 -4.08 1.85 0.99
N LEU A 60 -5.10 2.69 1.11
CA LEU A 60 -5.76 3.00 2.39
C LEU A 60 -6.95 2.08 2.67
N ASN A 61 -7.65 1.64 1.63
CA ASN A 61 -8.87 0.86 1.76
C ASN A 61 -8.64 -0.66 1.88
N ASN A 62 -7.43 -1.09 2.21
CA ASN A 62 -7.08 -2.50 2.36
C ASN A 62 -7.51 -3.11 3.71
N THR A 63 -8.35 -2.43 4.49
CA THR A 63 -8.72 -2.83 5.85
C THR A 63 -9.97 -3.73 5.93
N LYS A 64 -10.58 -4.12 4.80
CA LYS A 64 -11.79 -4.97 4.81
C LYS A 64 -11.52 -6.48 4.95
N HIS A 65 -10.37 -6.89 5.47
CA HIS A 65 -10.08 -8.31 5.75
C HIS A 65 -10.84 -8.88 6.96
N THR A 66 -11.57 -8.06 7.72
CA THR A 66 -12.32 -8.52 8.90
C THR A 66 -13.71 -9.05 8.60
N ALA A 67 -14.20 -8.95 7.35
CA ALA A 67 -15.51 -9.49 6.97
C ALA A 67 -15.41 -11.00 6.64
N GLY A 68 -15.20 -11.85 7.65
CA GLY A 68 -15.67 -13.25 7.60
C GLY A 68 -14.65 -14.35 7.31
N VAL A 69 -13.34 -14.12 7.46
CA VAL A 69 -12.34 -15.19 7.29
C VAL A 69 -11.97 -15.85 8.63
N ASN A 70 -12.63 -16.97 8.95
CA ASN A 70 -12.30 -17.86 10.08
C ASN A 70 -11.05 -18.75 9.84
N HIS A 71 -10.17 -18.37 8.91
CA HIS A 71 -9.06 -19.23 8.44
C HIS A 71 -7.67 -18.73 8.86
N ALA A 72 -7.56 -17.74 9.75
CA ALA A 72 -6.26 -17.33 10.26
C ALA A 72 -5.71 -18.33 11.29
N ILE A 73 -4.42 -18.62 11.19
CA ILE A 73 -3.68 -19.41 12.17
C ILE A 73 -3.38 -18.50 13.36
N ALA A 74 -4.17 -18.65 14.43
CA ALA A 74 -4.18 -17.73 15.58
C ALA A 74 -2.81 -17.58 16.25
N GLU A 75 -2.05 -18.67 16.31
CA GLU A 75 -0.71 -18.74 16.90
C GLU A 75 0.31 -17.90 16.15
N LEU A 76 0.09 -17.65 14.85
CA LEU A 76 1.00 -16.89 14.00
C LEU A 76 0.70 -15.39 13.96
N ILE A 77 -0.49 -14.98 14.40
CA ILE A 77 -0.91 -13.57 14.40
C ILE A 77 0.12 -12.64 15.07
N PRO A 78 0.70 -12.98 16.24
CA PRO A 78 1.70 -12.12 16.89
C PRO A 78 3.02 -11.99 16.11
N HIS A 79 3.30 -12.91 15.19
CA HIS A 79 4.61 -13.02 14.51
C HIS A 79 4.57 -12.53 13.07
N CYS A 80 3.53 -12.86 12.32
CA CYS A 80 3.43 -12.62 10.88
C CYS A 80 2.09 -12.01 10.44
N GLY A 81 1.19 -11.69 11.37
CA GLY A 81 -0.13 -11.13 11.06
C GLY A 81 -1.13 -12.18 10.58
N PHE A 82 -2.04 -11.81 9.69
CA PHE A 82 -3.13 -12.69 9.23
C PHE A 82 -2.62 -13.77 8.27
N ALA A 83 -1.98 -14.81 8.81
CA ALA A 83 -1.52 -15.97 8.05
C ALA A 83 -2.68 -16.96 7.88
N VAL A 84 -2.99 -17.34 6.64
CA VAL A 84 -4.06 -18.33 6.33
C VAL A 84 -3.51 -19.74 6.13
N GLU A 85 -2.23 -19.86 5.78
CA GLU A 85 -1.55 -21.12 5.52
C GLU A 85 -0.03 -20.95 5.70
N VAL A 86 0.66 -22.06 5.96
CA VAL A 86 2.13 -22.13 6.04
C VAL A 86 2.61 -23.12 5.01
N TRP A 87 3.53 -22.68 4.15
CA TRP A 87 4.17 -23.52 3.15
C TRP A 87 5.65 -23.68 3.50
N GLU A 88 6.11 -24.93 3.53
CA GLU A 88 7.54 -25.24 3.64
C GLU A 88 8.11 -25.51 2.25
N GLY A 89 9.09 -24.71 1.84
CA GLY A 89 9.81 -24.89 0.58
C GLY A 89 11.18 -25.57 0.79
N TYR A 90 11.59 -26.41 -0.16
CA TYR A 90 12.94 -26.99 -0.22
C TYR A 90 13.75 -26.29 -1.33
N ALA A 91 14.61 -25.33 -0.99
CA ALA A 91 15.44 -24.63 -1.97
C ALA A 91 16.53 -25.55 -2.53
N ASN A 92 16.54 -25.90 -3.82
CA ASN A 92 17.60 -26.76 -4.39
C ASN A 92 18.97 -26.08 -4.49
N ASP A 93 19.04 -24.77 -4.29
CA ASP A 93 20.28 -24.00 -4.24
C ASP A 93 21.01 -24.23 -2.91
N LYS A 94 22.28 -24.67 -2.99
CA LYS A 94 23.13 -24.89 -1.80
C LYS A 94 23.53 -23.59 -1.10
N PHE A 95 23.53 -22.46 -1.80
CA PHE A 95 23.91 -21.16 -1.24
C PHE A 95 22.88 -20.62 -0.24
N LEU A 96 21.58 -20.82 -0.51
CA LEU A 96 20.48 -20.38 0.36
C LEU A 96 20.26 -21.28 1.59
N ARG A 97 20.94 -22.43 1.66
CA ARG A 97 20.80 -23.42 2.74
C ARG A 97 21.80 -23.27 3.88
N ASN A 98 22.76 -22.36 3.78
CA ASN A 98 23.85 -22.20 4.74
C ASN A 98 23.53 -21.15 5.80
#